data_AF-A0A644TBD6-F1
#
_entry.id   AF-A0A644TBD6-F1
#
_cell.length_a   1.000
_cell.length_b   1.000
_cell.length_c   1.000
_cell.angle_alpha   90.00
_cell.angle_beta   90.00
_cell.angle_gamma   90.00
#
_symmetry.space_group_name_H-M   'P 1'
#
loop_
_entity.id
_entity.type
_entity.pdbx_description
1 polymer ?
#
loop_
_entity_poly.entity_id
_entity_poly.type
_entity_poly.pdbx_seq_one_letter_code
_entity_poly.pdbx_strand_id
1 'polypeptide(L)' 'MEFAEEVEAEGLIQMAEEAGVRVYPVTPFWSASEACPPNLLFAGYSLLNERQIQEGLRLLKEVWAPVLEIK' A
#
# COMPACT_ATOMS: atom_id res chain seq x y z
N MET A 1 -2.90 3.90 4.60
CA MET A 1 -3.93 3.62 3.58
C MET A 1 -4.60 2.34 3.99
N GLU A 2 -5.90 2.39 4.20
CA GLU A 2 -6.72 1.25 4.63
C GLU A 2 -7.53 0.75 3.44
N PHE A 3 -7.63 -0.57 3.29
CA PHE A 3 -8.30 -1.25 2.17
C PHE A 3 -9.50 -2.06 2.68
N ALA A 4 -10.26 -2.71 1.79
CA ALA A 4 -11.33 -3.62 2.21
C ALA A 4 -10.76 -4.82 2.99
N GLU A 5 -11.57 -5.47 3.82
CA GLU A 5 -11.11 -6.57 4.70
C GLU A 5 -10.60 -7.78 3.91
N GLU A 6 -11.08 -7.96 2.68
CA GLU A 6 -10.72 -9.05 1.77
C GLU A 6 -9.35 -8.86 1.11
N VAL A 7 -8.71 -7.70 1.30
CA VAL A 7 -7.45 -7.34 0.65
C VAL A 7 -6.30 -7.39 1.66
N GLU A 8 -5.35 -8.30 1.43
CA GLU A 8 -4.16 -8.44 2.27
C GLU A 8 -3.04 -7.47 1.85
N ALA A 9 -2.44 -6.81 2.84
CA ALA A 9 -1.36 -5.84 2.67
C ALA A 9 -0.12 -6.43 1.98
N GLU A 10 0.18 -7.72 2.21
CA GLU A 10 1.35 -8.38 1.61
C GLU A 10 1.27 -8.42 0.08
N GLY A 11 0.11 -8.79 -0.48
CA GLY A 11 -0.11 -8.76 -1.93
C GLY A 11 -0.03 -7.36 -2.51
N LEU A 12 -0.57 -6.36 -1.81
CA LEU A 12 -0.48 -4.95 -2.21
C LEU A 12 0.97 -4.42 -2.21
N ILE A 13 1.78 -4.84 -1.24
CA ILE A 13 3.21 -4.49 -1.16
C ILE A 13 3.96 -5.07 -2.35
N GLN A 14 3.74 -6.35 -2.65
CA GLN A 14 4.39 -7.01 -3.78
C GLN A 14 4.03 -6.35 -5.12
N MET A 15 2.73 -6.12 -5.37
CA MET A 15 2.27 -5.44 -6.59
C MET A 15 2.88 -4.03 -6.75
N ALA A 16 2.98 -3.28 -5.66
CA ALA A 16 3.61 -1.96 -5.67
C ALA A 16 5.11 -2.05 -5.99
N GLU A 17 5.83 -2.99 -5.36
CA GLU A 17 7.27 -3.17 -5.56
C GLU A 17 7.60 -3.55 -7.00
N GLU A 18 6.83 -4.47 -7.60
CA GLU A 18 6.94 -4.85 -9.02
C GLU A 18 6.68 -3.67 -9.97
N ALA A 19 5.83 -2.72 -9.56
CA ALA A 19 5.57 -1.47 -10.28
C ALA A 19 6.64 -0.38 -10.07
N GLY A 20 7.65 -0.63 -9.22
CA GLY A 20 8.68 0.34 -8.87
C GLY A 20 8.27 1.34 -7.79
N VAL A 21 7.21 1.07 -7.02
CA VAL A 21 6.74 1.90 -5.91
C VAL A 21 6.93 1.17 -4.59
N ARG A 22 7.50 1.83 -3.58
CA ARG A 22 7.69 1.24 -2.26
C ARG A 22 6.64 1.72 -1.27
N VAL A 23 5.89 0.77 -0.71
CA VAL A 23 5.01 0.93 0.44
C VAL A 23 5.45 -0.05 1.54
N TYR A 24 4.98 0.16 2.78
CA TYR A 24 5.48 -0.58 3.93
C TYR A 24 4.35 -1.17 4.77
N PRO A 25 4.56 -2.32 5.41
CA PRO A 25 3.64 -2.80 6.42
C PRO A 25 3.61 -1.84 7.61
N VAL A 26 2.43 -1.66 8.22
CA VAL A 26 2.32 -0.92 9.48
C VAL A 26 2.63 -1.76 10.72
N THR A 27 2.69 -3.09 10.59
CA THR A 27 2.90 -4.03 11.70
C THR A 27 4.08 -3.69 12.63
N PRO A 28 5.25 -3.18 12.15
CA PRO A 28 6.35 -2.84 13.06
C PRO A 28 6.05 -1.68 14.00
N PHE A 29 4.99 -0.90 13.74
CA PHE A 29 4.59 0.26 14.54
C PHE A 29 3.45 -0.04 15.53
N TRP A 30 2.93 -1.28 15.53
CA TRP A 30 1.88 -1.70 16.45
C TRP A 30 2.46 -2.37 17.70
N SER A 31 1.97 -1.98 18.87
CA SER A 31 2.41 -2.56 20.15
C SER A 31 1.98 -4.03 20.32
N ALA A 32 0.85 -4.42 19.70
CA ALA A 32 0.38 -5.79 19.62
C ALA A 32 0.18 -6.12 18.13
N SER A 33 1.10 -6.89 17.54
CA SER A 33 1.12 -7.18 16.11
C SER A 33 -0.13 -7.91 15.62
N GLU A 34 -0.70 -8.78 16.45
CA GLU A 34 -1.90 -9.55 16.20
C GLU A 34 -3.18 -8.69 16.14
N ALA A 35 -3.13 -7.48 16.69
CA ALA A 35 -4.22 -6.51 16.60
C ALA A 35 -4.10 -5.59 15.37
N CYS A 36 -3.01 -5.69 14.60
CA CYS A 36 -2.80 -4.87 13.42
C CYS A 36 -3.75 -5.31 12.29
N PRO A 37 -4.54 -4.39 11.70
CA PRO A 37 -5.36 -4.73 10.55
C PRO A 37 -4.50 -5.26 9.39
N PRO A 38 -4.90 -6.36 8.74
CA PRO A 38 -4.12 -6.99 7.66
C PRO A 38 -4.18 -6.19 6.35
N ASN A 39 -5.08 -5.22 6.27
CA ASN A 39 -5.44 -4.39 5.11
C ASN A 39 -4.89 -2.96 5.24
N LEU A 40 -3.86 -2.72 6.06
CA LEU A 40 -3.34 -1.39 6.35
C LEU A 40 -1.88 -1.23 5.89
N LEU A 41 -1.60 -0.14 5.17
CA LEU A 41 -0.29 0.19 4.63
C LEU A 41 0.21 1.57 5.05
N PHE A 42 1.52 1.68 5.22
CA PHE A 42 2.24 2.92 5.43
C PHE A 42 2.86 3.41 4.10
N ALA A 43 2.62 4.69 3.77
CA ALA A 43 3.18 5.36 2.61
C ALA A 43 3.93 6.62 3.04
N GLY A 44 5.26 6.56 2.97
CA GLY A 44 6.12 7.72 3.23
C GLY A 44 6.37 8.50 1.95
N TYR A 45 6.19 9.82 1.99
CA TYR A 45 6.35 10.72 0.84
C TYR A 45 7.40 11.83 1.07
N SER A 46 8.01 11.91 2.26
CA SER A 46 8.87 13.03 2.68
C SER A 46 10.12 13.26 1.82
N LEU A 47 10.59 12.24 1.09
CA LEU A 47 11.75 12.30 0.21
C LEU A 47 11.39 12.45 -1.27
N LEU A 48 10.10 12.52 -1.60
CA LEU A 48 9.60 12.58 -2.97
C LEU A 48 9.20 14.01 -3.33
N ASN A 49 9.51 14.43 -4.55
CA ASN A 49 8.91 15.63 -5.12
C ASN A 49 7.50 15.35 -5.66
N GLU A 50 6.75 16.42 -5.98
CA GLU A 50 5.37 16.31 -6.46
C GLU A 50 5.23 15.41 -7.69
N ARG A 51 6.15 15.50 -8.66
CA ARG A 51 6.11 14.66 -9.87
C ARG A 51 6.28 13.17 -9.53
N GLN A 52 7.17 12.85 -8.59
CA GLN A 52 7.36 11.48 -8.12
C GLN A 52 6.13 10.97 -7.36
N ILE A 53 5.49 11.83 -6.55
CA ILE A 53 4.26 11.48 -5.84
C ILE A 53 3.14 11.16 -6.86
N GLN A 54 2.94 12.03 -7.87
CA GLN A 54 1.93 11.83 -8.90
C GLN A 54 2.16 10.53 -9.69
N GLU A 55 3.41 10.26 -10.10
CA GLU A 55 3.73 9.03 -10.82
C GLU A 55 3.55 7.78 -9.94
N GLY A 56 3.97 7.84 -8.68
CA GLY A 56 3.74 6.75 -7.72
C GLY A 56 2.26 6.46 -7.55
N LEU A 57 1.42 7.49 -7.37
CA LEU A 57 -0.04 7.31 -7.26
C LEU A 57 -0.65 6.73 -8.54
N ARG A 58 -0.15 7.14 -9.73
CA ARG A 58 -0.60 6.60 -11.02
C ARG A 58 -0.32 5.10 -11.11
N LEU A 59 0.91 4.69 -10.80
CA LEU A 59 1.34 3.29 -10.80
C LEU A 59 0.56 2.46 -9.78
N LEU A 60 0.42 2.94 -8.55
CA LEU A 60 -0.35 2.27 -7.50
C LEU A 60 -1.81 2.06 -7.91
N LYS A 61 -2.45 3.07 -8.51
CA LYS A 61 -3.82 2.95 -9.01
C LYS A 61 -3.95 1.89 -10.11
N GLU A 62 -2.96 1.78 -10.98
CA GLU A 62 -2.96 0.81 -12.09
C GLU A 62 -2.83 -0.62 -11.57
N VAL A 63 -1.86 -0.88 -10.67
CA VAL A 63 -1.61 -2.24 -10.18
C VAL A 63 -2.59 -2.71 -9.12
N TRP A 64 -3.19 -1.79 -8.34
CA TRP A 64 -4.21 -2.14 -7.36
C TRP A 64 -5.63 -2.15 -7.93
N ALA A 65 -5.87 -1.67 -9.16
CA ALA A 65 -7.20 -1.70 -9.77
C ALA A 65 -7.89 -3.09 -9.71
N PRO A 66 -7.21 -4.22 -10.00
CA PRO A 66 -7.85 -5.54 -9.97
C PRO A 66 -8.37 -5.97 -8.60
N VAL A 67 -7.76 -5.48 -7.52
CA VAL A 67 -8.13 -5.81 -6.13
C VAL A 67 -9.09 -4.80 -5.51
N LEU A 68 -9.19 -3.59 -6.08
CA LEU A 68 -10.12 -2.54 -5.66
C LEU A 68 -11.52 -2.66 -6.29
N GLU A 69 -11.68 -3.54 -7.29
CA GLU A 69 -12.97 -3.81 -7.97
C GLU A 69 -13.82 -4.89 -7.29
N ILE A 70 -13.32 -5.52 -6.21
CA ILE A 70 -14.09 -6.48 -5.41
C ILE A 70 -15.12 -5.67 -4.61
N LYS A 71 -16.36 -5.64 -5.11
CA LYS A 71 -17.55 -5.05 -4.48
C LYS A 71 -18.38 -6.09 -3.75
#